data_AF-A0A932BLR3-F1
#
_entry.id   AF-A0A932BLR3-F1
#
_cell.length_a   1.000
_cell.length_b   1.000
_cell.length_c   1.000
_cell.angle_alpha   90.00
_cell.angle_beta   90.00
_cell.angle_gamma   90.00
#
_symmetry.space_group_name_H-M   'P 1'
#
loop_
_entity.id
_entity.type
_entity.pdbx_description
1 polymer ?
#
loop_
_entity_poly.entity_id
_entity_poly.type
_entity_poly.pdbx_seq_one_letter_code
_entity_poly.pdbx_strand_id
1 'polypeptide(L)'
;MPGLGPWELIIILLIVVVIFGAGRLSEIGGALGRGIREFRSATKDEEEKAAAAAAAGGSTTVTTTVSPASAASTAPTAAPTTVPSAGDHRCASCGTVNPPSQVFCGQCGSKLTIAA
;
A
#
# COMPACT_ATOMS: atom_id res chain seq x y z
N MET A 1 -31.99 -17.56 24.94
CA MET A 1 -31.60 -16.17 24.62
C MET A 1 -31.88 -15.95 23.15
N PRO A 2 -32.69 -14.97 22.75
CA PRO A 2 -32.85 -14.63 21.33
C PRO A 2 -31.47 -14.28 20.77
N GLY A 3 -30.92 -15.18 19.96
CA GLY A 3 -29.59 -15.03 19.40
C GLY A 3 -29.67 -14.05 18.25
N LEU A 4 -28.99 -12.92 18.37
CA LEU A 4 -28.78 -12.00 17.26
C LEU A 4 -28.07 -12.76 16.14
N GLY A 5 -28.83 -13.17 15.14
CA GLY A 5 -28.30 -13.91 14.01
C GLY A 5 -27.40 -13.02 13.14
N PRO A 6 -26.59 -13.62 12.26
CA PRO A 6 -25.79 -12.86 11.29
C PRO A 6 -26.66 -11.92 10.45
N TRP A 7 -27.92 -12.30 10.19
CA TRP A 7 -28.89 -11.47 9.48
C TRP A 7 -29.27 -10.18 10.24
N GLU A 8 -29.43 -10.26 11.56
CA GLU A 8 -29.78 -9.12 12.40
C GLU A 8 -28.60 -8.17 12.54
N LEU A 9 -27.37 -8.70 12.64
CA LEU A 9 -26.14 -7.89 12.63
C LEU A 9 -25.99 -7.07 11.34
N ILE A 10 -26.33 -7.65 10.18
CA ILE A 10 -26.25 -6.94 8.89
C ILE A 10 -27.24 -5.79 8.84
N ILE A 11 -28.48 -6.00 9.31
CA ILE A 11 -29.50 -4.93 9.35
C ILE A 11 -29.04 -3.77 10.25
N ILE A 12 -28.48 -4.08 11.42
CA ILE A 12 -27.96 -3.07 12.35
C ILE A 12 -26.79 -2.32 11.73
N LEU A 13 -25.85 -3.03 11.09
CA LEU A 13 -24.73 -2.43 10.38
C LEU A 13 -25.20 -1.46 9.29
N LEU A 14 -26.23 -1.83 8.53
CA LEU A 14 -26.78 -0.99 7.47
C LEU A 14 -27.37 0.31 8.03
N ILE A 15 -28.09 0.25 9.15
CA ILE A 15 -28.63 1.45 9.82
C ILE A 15 -27.49 2.37 10.26
N VAL A 16 -26.42 1.83 10.85
CA VAL A 16 -25.24 2.61 11.26
C VAL A 16 -24.57 3.27 10.06
N VAL A 17 -24.39 2.55 8.94
CA VAL A 17 -23.81 3.11 7.72
C VAL A 17 -24.67 4.25 7.16
N VAL A 18 -26.01 4.15 7.24
CA VAL A 18 -26.90 5.23 6.78
C VAL A 18 -26.79 6.47 7.67
N ILE A 19 -26.70 6.31 8.99
CA ILE A 19 -26.61 7.43 9.94
C ILE A 19 -25.25 8.12 9.89
N PHE A 20 -24.17 7.33 9.96
CA PHE A 20 -22.80 7.85 10.00
C PHE A 20 -22.21 8.12 8.61
N GLY A 21 -22.79 7.51 7.56
CA GLY A 21 -22.27 7.52 6.20
C GLY A 21 -21.15 6.51 5.98
N ALA A 22 -21.00 6.02 4.74
CA ALA A 22 -19.94 5.10 4.36
C ALA A 22 -18.53 5.70 4.55
N GLY A 23 -18.36 7.00 4.30
CA GLY A 23 -17.06 7.68 4.42
C GLY A 23 -16.50 7.68 5.83
N ARG A 24 -17.32 7.98 6.85
CA ARG A 24 -16.87 8.02 8.26
C ARG A 24 -16.51 6.64 8.77
N LEU A 25 -17.30 5.61 8.43
CA LEU A 25 -17.03 4.23 8.81
C LEU A 25 -15.74 3.70 8.16
N SER A 26 -15.49 4.02 6.88
CA SER A 26 -14.25 3.62 6.18
C SER A 26 -13.01 4.30 6.75
N GLU A 27 -13.11 5.57 7.14
CA GLU A 27 -11.96 6.30 7.71
C GLU A 27 -11.54 5.73 9.07
N ILE A 28 -12.52 5.49 9.95
CA ILE A 28 -12.29 4.87 11.27
C ILE A 28 -11.85 3.42 11.12
N GLY A 29 -12.51 2.65 10.24
CA GLY A 29 -12.16 1.25 9.98
C GLY A 29 -10.77 1.08 9.38
N GLY A 30 -10.31 1.99 8.53
CA GLY A 30 -8.97 1.98 7.95
C GLY A 30 -7.86 2.26 8.97
N ALA A 31 -8.12 3.08 9.99
CA ALA A 31 -7.19 3.31 11.10
C ALA A 31 -7.20 2.11 12.08
N LEU A 32 -8.39 1.64 12.46
CA LEU A 32 -8.55 0.50 13.36
C LEU A 32 -7.98 -0.79 12.78
N GLY A 33 -8.22 -1.03 11.48
CA GLY A 33 -7.74 -2.22 10.77
C GLY A 33 -6.23 -2.31 10.69
N ARG A 34 -5.53 -1.17 10.53
CA ARG A 34 -4.06 -1.12 10.59
C ARG A 34 -3.55 -1.48 11.98
N GLY A 35 -4.15 -0.94 13.05
CA GLY A 35 -3.79 -1.27 14.43
C GLY A 35 -4.03 -2.74 14.77
N ILE A 36 -5.17 -3.30 14.35
CA ILE A 36 -5.48 -4.73 14.54
C ILE A 36 -4.51 -5.62 13.76
N ARG A 37 -4.10 -5.22 12.55
CA ARG A 37 -3.16 -5.99 11.74
C ARG A 37 -1.78 -6.02 12.37
N GLU A 38 -1.29 -4.88 12.86
CA GLU A 38 -0.02 -4.81 13.60
C GLU A 38 -0.07 -5.63 14.89
N PHE A 39 -1.18 -5.54 15.63
CA PHE A 39 -1.39 -6.33 16.86
C PHE A 39 -1.41 -7.84 16.58
N ARG A 40 -2.10 -8.26 15.51
CA ARG A 40 -2.12 -9.65 15.04
C ARG A 40 -0.74 -10.12 14.63
N SER A 41 0.04 -9.30 13.90
CA SER A 41 1.40 -9.64 13.49
C SER A 41 2.30 -9.80 14.72
N ALA A 42 2.35 -8.81 15.62
CA ALA A 42 3.17 -8.88 16.82
C ALA A 42 2.83 -10.06 17.72
N THR A 43 1.54 -10.38 17.89
CA THR A 43 1.11 -11.55 18.68
C THR A 43 1.52 -12.86 18.00
N LYS A 44 1.37 -12.93 16.67
CA LYS A 44 1.74 -14.11 15.89
C LYS A 44 3.25 -14.31 15.82
N ASP A 45 4.03 -13.24 15.76
CA ASP A 45 5.49 -13.25 15.78
C ASP A 45 6.03 -13.69 17.16
N GLU A 46 5.33 -13.37 18.26
CA GLU A 46 5.65 -13.89 19.60
C GLU A 46 5.37 -15.41 19.70
N GLU A 47 4.28 -15.89 19.09
CA GLU A 47 3.98 -17.34 18.99
C GLU A 47 4.96 -18.07 18.04
N GLU A 48 5.37 -17.43 16.94
CA GLU A 48 6.26 -18.00 15.93
C GLU A 48 7.75 -17.94 16.35
N LYS A 49 8.14 -17.00 17.22
CA LYS A 49 9.48 -16.94 17.81
C LYS A 49 9.80 -18.11 18.75
N ALA A 50 8.79 -18.86 19.20
CA ALA A 50 8.97 -20.15 19.85
C ALA A 50 9.26 -21.30 18.86
N ALA A 51 9.07 -21.10 17.55
CA ALA A 51 9.26 -22.07 16.48
C ALA A 51 9.92 -21.41 15.25
N ALA A 52 11.17 -20.97 15.40
CA ALA A 52 11.84 -20.18 14.38
C ALA A 52 11.88 -20.84 12.97
N ALA A 53 11.62 -20.01 11.96
CA ALA A 53 12.11 -20.06 10.58
C ALA A 53 11.45 -21.03 9.57
N ALA A 54 10.38 -20.58 8.90
CA ALA A 54 10.18 -20.82 7.45
C ALA A 54 9.04 -19.98 6.83
N ALA A 55 9.41 -19.15 5.84
CA ALA A 55 8.61 -18.73 4.69
C ALA A 55 7.51 -17.64 4.85
N ALA A 56 7.94 -16.40 4.56
CA ALA A 56 7.37 -15.48 3.56
C ALA A 56 5.84 -15.26 3.51
N GLY A 57 5.41 -14.00 3.67
CA GLY A 57 4.08 -13.61 3.21
C GLY A 57 3.67 -12.16 3.39
N GLY A 58 4.14 -11.28 2.51
CA GLY A 58 3.34 -10.10 2.12
C GLY A 58 3.86 -8.73 2.55
N SER A 59 5.07 -8.38 2.12
CA SER A 59 5.36 -7.00 1.74
C SER A 59 4.52 -6.66 0.52
N THR A 60 3.26 -6.28 0.75
CA THR A 60 2.71 -5.20 -0.07
C THR A 60 3.42 -3.97 0.46
N THR A 61 4.29 -3.43 -0.37
CA THR A 61 4.79 -2.07 -0.33
C THR A 61 3.64 -1.11 0.00
N VAL A 62 3.38 -0.92 1.30
CA VAL A 62 2.73 0.28 1.80
C VAL A 62 3.87 1.26 1.90
N THR A 63 4.15 1.83 0.73
CA THR A 63 4.69 3.16 0.58
C THR A 63 3.99 4.04 1.59
N THR A 64 4.64 4.25 2.73
CA THR A 64 4.38 5.38 3.61
C THR A 64 4.92 6.62 2.88
N THR A 65 4.25 7.00 1.80
CA THR A 65 4.14 8.39 1.42
C THR A 65 2.81 8.85 1.98
N VAL A 66 2.91 9.42 3.18
CA VAL A 66 1.96 10.40 3.67
C VAL A 66 1.77 11.46 2.57
N SER A 67 0.53 11.92 2.37
CA SER A 67 0.06 13.02 1.49
C SER A 67 -0.63 12.54 0.21
N PRO A 68 -1.89 12.96 -0.02
CA PRO A 68 -2.13 14.36 -0.33
C PRO A 68 -2.88 15.13 0.75
N ALA A 69 -2.21 16.18 1.23
CA ALA A 69 -2.83 17.43 1.60
C ALA A 69 -3.70 17.94 0.44
N SER A 70 -4.96 18.26 0.74
CA SER A 70 -5.73 19.22 -0.05
C SER A 70 -5.99 20.44 0.82
N ALA A 71 -5.08 21.40 0.73
CA ALA A 71 -5.32 22.84 0.87
C ALA A 71 -4.01 23.62 0.62
N ALA A 72 -3.94 24.22 -0.57
CA ALA A 72 -3.33 25.52 -0.89
C ALA A 72 -1.88 25.87 -0.44
N SER A 73 -1.09 26.24 -1.46
CA SER A 73 -0.12 27.35 -1.47
C SER A 73 1.21 27.17 -0.73
N THR A 74 2.28 26.95 -1.50
CA THR A 74 3.38 27.93 -1.71
C THR A 74 4.45 27.33 -2.62
N ALA A 75 4.88 28.09 -3.64
CA ALA A 75 6.09 27.82 -4.40
C ALA A 75 7.31 27.97 -3.48
N PRO A 76 8.38 27.19 -3.73
CA PRO A 76 9.56 27.87 -4.27
C PRO A 76 10.28 27.09 -5.38
N THR A 77 10.66 27.89 -6.37
CA THR A 77 11.74 27.68 -7.33
C THR A 77 13.06 27.35 -6.63
N ALA A 78 13.62 26.18 -6.93
CA ALA A 78 15.05 25.95 -7.15
C ALA A 78 15.25 24.55 -7.74
N ALA A 79 15.77 24.50 -8.96
CA ALA A 79 16.09 23.28 -9.70
C ALA A 79 17.05 22.36 -8.93
N PRO A 80 16.96 21.04 -9.17
CA PRO A 80 18.15 20.40 -9.69
C PRO A 80 17.91 19.89 -11.10
N THR A 81 18.63 20.50 -12.03
CA THR A 81 18.99 19.92 -13.30
C THR A 81 19.78 18.64 -13.01
N THR A 82 19.15 17.48 -13.17
CA THR A 82 19.87 16.23 -13.44
C THR A 82 19.32 15.66 -14.74
N VAL A 83 20.08 15.95 -15.77
CA VAL A 83 20.03 15.42 -17.13
C VAL A 83 19.84 13.89 -17.09
N PRO A 84 18.95 13.29 -17.90
CA PRO A 84 18.93 11.85 -18.07
C PRO A 84 20.24 11.43 -18.74
N SER A 85 21.06 10.68 -18.03
CA SER A 85 22.22 9.96 -18.59
C SER A 85 21.73 9.17 -19.80
N ALA A 86 22.28 9.46 -20.98
CA ALA A 86 21.82 8.98 -22.29
C ALA A 86 22.07 7.47 -22.55
N GLY A 87 22.05 6.65 -21.50
CA GLY A 87 22.29 5.21 -21.57
C GLY A 87 21.38 4.36 -20.71
N ASP A 88 20.45 4.93 -19.93
CA ASP A 88 19.56 4.14 -19.08
C ASP A 88 18.17 3.97 -19.72
N HIS A 89 17.71 2.72 -19.83
CA HIS A 89 16.37 2.42 -20.34
C HIS A 89 15.35 2.54 -19.20
N ARG A 90 14.27 3.29 -19.43
CA ARG A 90 13.13 3.34 -18.51
C ARG A 90 12.14 2.23 -18.80
N CYS A 91 11.75 1.48 -17.78
CA CYS A 91 10.76 0.43 -17.92
C CYS A 91 9.36 1.03 -18.14
N ALA A 92 8.66 0.61 -19.20
CA ALA A 92 7.31 1.09 -19.50
C ALA A 92 6.23 0.61 -18.51
N SER A 93 6.44 -0.54 -17.84
CA SER A 93 5.46 -1.08 -16.88
C SER A 93 5.56 -0.44 -15.50
N CYS A 94 6.77 -0.21 -14.98
CA CYS A 94 6.97 0.23 -13.60
C CYS A 94 7.81 1.52 -13.45
N GLY A 95 8.30 2.10 -14.55
CA GLY A 95 8.96 3.41 -14.55
C GLY A 95 10.39 3.44 -14.00
N THR A 96 10.91 2.31 -13.50
CA THR A 96 12.28 2.22 -12.98
C THR A 96 13.32 2.41 -14.08
N VAL A 97 14.40 3.11 -13.75
CA VAL A 97 15.56 3.33 -14.61
C VAL A 97 16.48 2.11 -14.51
N ASN A 98 16.83 1.50 -15.64
CA ASN A 98 17.59 0.25 -15.71
C ASN A 98 18.83 0.44 -16.59
N PRO A 99 20.00 -0.11 -16.20
CA PRO A 99 21.22 0.00 -17.00
C PRO A 99 21.08 -0.70 -18.37
N PRO A 100 21.88 -0.30 -19.38
CA PRO A 100 21.71 -0.73 -20.77
C PRO A 100 22.04 -2.21 -21.03
N SER A 101 22.73 -2.89 -20.12
CA SER A 101 23.03 -4.33 -20.24
C SER A 101 21.87 -5.25 -19.80
N GLN A 102 20.81 -4.69 -19.22
CA GLN A 102 19.69 -5.46 -18.67
C GLN A 102 18.56 -5.65 -19.70
N VAL A 103 18.29 -6.92 -20.06
CA VAL A 103 17.21 -7.31 -21.00
C VAL A 103 15.83 -7.28 -20.33
N PHE A 104 15.77 -7.42 -19.00
CA PHE A 104 14.54 -7.47 -18.22
C PHE A 104 14.59 -6.50 -17.04
N CYS A 105 13.40 -6.10 -16.56
CA CYS A 105 13.28 -5.16 -15.47
C CYS A 105 13.51 -5.88 -14.15
N GLY A 106 14.50 -5.46 -13.36
CA GLY A 106 14.77 -6.06 -12.06
C GLY A 106 13.66 -5.86 -11.01
N GLN A 107 12.73 -4.93 -11.26
CA GLN A 107 11.64 -4.62 -10.32
C GLN A 107 10.32 -5.33 -10.69
N CYS A 108 9.91 -5.25 -11.96
CA CYS A 108 8.63 -5.80 -12.41
C CYS A 108 8.74 -7.00 -13.39
N GLY A 109 9.96 -7.41 -13.78
CA GLY A 109 10.20 -8.57 -14.65
C GLY A 109 9.88 -8.36 -16.14
N SER A 110 9.26 -7.25 -16.51
CA SER A 110 8.93 -6.94 -17.91
C SER A 110 10.18 -6.84 -18.80
N LYS A 111 10.08 -7.32 -20.04
CA LYS A 111 11.15 -7.19 -21.03
C LYS A 111 11.37 -5.72 -21.39
N LEU A 112 12.57 -5.19 -21.18
CA LEU A 112 12.89 -3.83 -21.63
C LEU A 112 13.14 -3.91 -23.12
N THR A 113 12.17 -3.42 -23.87
CA THR A 113 12.34 -3.21 -25.30
C THR A 113 13.05 -1.88 -25.44
N ILE A 114 14.14 -1.84 -26.21
CA ILE A 114 14.88 -0.61 -26.51
C ILE A 114 13.88 0.37 -27.10
N ALA A 115 13.54 1.42 -26.35
CA ALA A 115 12.86 2.58 -26.93
C ALA A 115 13.92 3.27 -27.79
N ALA A 116 13.87 2.99 -29.09
CA ALA A 116 14.68 3.66 -30.11
C ALA A 116 14.34 5.15 -30.17
#